data_AF-A0AAU8SFI3-F1
#
_entry.id   AF-A0AAU8SFI3-F1
#
_cell.length_a   1.000
_cell.length_b   1.000
_cell.length_c   1.000
_cell.angle_alpha   90.00
_cell.angle_beta   90.00
_cell.angle_gamma   90.00
#
_symmetry.space_group_name_H-M   'P 1'
#
loop_
_entity.id
_entity.type
_entity.pdbx_description
1 polymer ?
#
loop_
_entity_poly.entity_id
_entity_poly.type
_entity_poly.pdbx_seq_one_letter_code
_entity_poly.pdbx_strand_id
1 'polypeptide(L)'
;MATTTEEDVLLHIVHNVYSVTGGEVTPSSVSAPTVELKLHFDDQSHRITGFGRIAWGKNKPPKVTSEFVDLIIHGDFGYFPPVKKQRDPNFPVKTQQINLVGYPDLHWNPHWGIGPQLPIIFHLNAVIPVGSQSGYAAYNYGVPSDPESNVSVTDATIRHLLF
;
A
#
# COMPACT_ATOMS: atom_id res chain seq x y z
N MET A 1 -33.74 -19.27 15.70
CA MET A 1 -32.87 -19.79 14.63
C MET A 1 -32.56 -18.61 13.74
N ALA A 2 -31.27 -18.28 13.61
CA ALA A 2 -30.78 -16.99 13.12
C ALA A 2 -30.94 -16.84 11.60
N THR A 3 -31.40 -15.67 11.15
CA THR A 3 -31.26 -15.18 9.78
C THR A 3 -30.35 -13.97 9.82
N THR A 4 -29.04 -14.19 9.81
CA THR A 4 -28.05 -13.16 9.49
C THR A 4 -28.16 -12.86 8.00
N THR A 5 -28.81 -11.74 7.68
CA THR A 5 -28.94 -11.18 6.34
C THR A 5 -27.56 -10.80 5.81
N GLU A 6 -27.26 -11.19 4.56
CA GLU A 6 -25.99 -10.93 3.86
C GLU A 6 -25.58 -9.45 3.83
N GLU A 7 -26.49 -8.52 4.12
CA GLU A 7 -26.22 -7.08 4.26
C GLU A 7 -25.30 -6.72 5.44
N ASP A 8 -25.26 -7.52 6.53
CA ASP A 8 -24.35 -7.26 7.65
C ASP A 8 -22.87 -7.54 7.30
N VAL A 9 -22.61 -8.36 6.27
CA VAL A 9 -21.25 -8.73 5.86
C VAL A 9 -20.55 -7.56 5.16
N LEU A 10 -21.29 -6.71 4.44
CA LEU A 10 -20.72 -5.58 3.69
C LEU A 10 -20.31 -4.39 4.57
N LEU A 11 -20.79 -4.28 5.80
CA LEU A 11 -20.44 -3.19 6.73
C LEU A 11 -18.98 -3.25 7.24
N HIS A 12 -18.29 -4.37 7.05
CA HIS A 12 -16.96 -4.63 7.61
C HIS A 12 -15.82 -4.41 6.61
N ILE A 13 -16.17 -4.11 5.36
CA ILE A 13 -15.26 -3.97 4.23
C ILE A 13 -15.19 -2.51 3.83
N VAL A 14 -13.98 -1.93 3.89
CA VAL A 14 -13.75 -0.54 3.49
C VAL A 14 -12.74 -0.47 2.36
N HIS A 15 -13.11 0.22 1.28
CA HIS A 15 -12.22 0.48 0.16
C HIS A 15 -11.67 1.91 0.26
N ASN A 16 -10.35 2.03 0.25
CA ASN A 16 -9.65 3.33 0.25
C ASN A 16 -8.63 3.36 -0.88
N VAL A 17 -8.38 4.55 -1.40
CA VAL A 17 -7.32 4.78 -2.37
C VAL A 17 -6.33 5.78 -1.83
N TYR A 18 -5.06 5.46 -1.93
CA TYR A 18 -3.96 6.28 -1.43
C TYR A 18 -2.96 6.59 -2.54
N SER A 19 -2.34 7.75 -2.42
CA SER A 19 -1.12 8.11 -3.14
C SER A 19 -0.01 8.37 -2.15
N VAL A 20 1.19 7.86 -2.44
CA VAL A 20 2.41 8.06 -1.65
C VAL A 20 3.41 8.77 -2.54
N THR A 21 3.87 9.95 -2.09
CA THR A 21 4.74 10.83 -2.88
C THR A 21 5.71 11.60 -2.00
N GLY A 22 6.84 12.03 -2.59
CA GLY A 22 7.88 12.79 -1.90
C GLY A 22 8.79 11.90 -1.06
N GLY A 23 9.57 12.54 -0.19
CA GLY A 23 10.53 11.87 0.70
C GLY A 23 11.99 11.96 0.25
N GLU A 24 12.89 11.55 1.14
CA GLU A 24 14.31 11.36 0.84
C GLU A 24 14.50 10.00 0.18
N VAL A 25 15.25 9.96 -0.93
CA VAL A 25 15.44 8.76 -1.76
C VAL A 25 16.88 8.29 -1.66
N THR A 26 17.04 7.02 -1.29
CA THR A 26 18.31 6.33 -1.41
C THR A 26 18.20 5.26 -2.50
N PRO A 27 19.03 5.32 -3.56
CA PRO A 27 20.15 6.25 -3.80
C PRO A 27 19.73 7.64 -4.32
N SER A 28 20.51 8.68 -3.97
CA SER A 28 20.19 10.11 -4.22
C SER A 28 20.13 10.53 -5.71
N SER A 29 20.57 9.68 -6.63
CA SER A 29 20.51 9.90 -8.08
C SER A 29 19.18 9.48 -8.72
N VAL A 30 18.31 8.82 -7.96
CA VAL A 30 17.01 8.30 -8.42
C VAL A 30 15.90 9.30 -8.05
N SER A 31 14.93 9.49 -8.93
CA SER A 31 13.75 10.31 -8.62
C SER A 31 12.85 9.58 -7.63
N ALA A 32 12.24 10.30 -6.68
CA ALA A 32 11.22 9.71 -5.81
C ALA A 32 10.08 9.16 -6.67
N PRO A 33 9.75 7.86 -6.58
CA PRO A 33 8.64 7.31 -7.32
C PRO A 33 7.32 7.78 -6.72
N THR A 34 6.29 7.76 -7.54
CA THR A 34 4.91 7.89 -7.09
C THR A 34 4.34 6.50 -6.90
N VAL A 35 3.72 6.25 -5.75
CA VAL A 35 3.03 4.97 -5.48
C VAL A 35 1.54 5.25 -5.35
N GLU A 36 0.74 4.56 -6.16
CA GLU A 36 -0.72 4.55 -6.05
C GLU A 36 -1.18 3.21 -5.48
N LEU A 37 -2.08 3.24 -4.51
CA LEU A 37 -2.56 2.05 -3.80
C LEU A 37 -4.08 2.06 -3.76
N LYS A 38 -4.69 0.96 -4.20
CA LYS A 38 -6.12 0.69 -4.05
C LYS A 38 -6.27 -0.44 -3.05
N LEU A 39 -6.69 -0.10 -1.84
CA LEU A 39 -6.66 -0.98 -0.68
C LEU A 39 -8.08 -1.31 -0.22
N HIS A 40 -8.25 -2.55 0.18
CA HIS A 40 -9.43 -3.11 0.80
C HIS A 40 -9.05 -3.51 2.23
N PHE A 41 -9.74 -2.92 3.21
CA PHE A 41 -9.58 -3.13 4.63
C PHE A 41 -10.71 -4.03 5.14
N ASP A 42 -10.33 -5.14 5.74
CA ASP A 42 -11.24 -6.03 6.48
C ASP A 42 -11.06 -5.77 7.98
N ASP A 43 -12.07 -5.14 8.59
CA ASP A 43 -12.08 -4.77 10.02
C ASP A 43 -12.10 -5.98 10.95
N GLN A 44 -12.65 -7.11 10.53
CA GLN A 44 -12.75 -8.30 11.38
C GLN A 44 -11.40 -8.99 11.55
N SER A 45 -10.65 -9.09 10.45
CA SER A 45 -9.37 -9.80 10.44
C SER A 45 -8.16 -8.89 10.58
N HIS A 46 -8.36 -7.57 10.63
CA HIS A 46 -7.30 -6.57 10.62
C HIS A 46 -6.37 -6.69 9.41
N ARG A 47 -6.90 -7.16 8.28
CA ARG A 47 -6.12 -7.41 7.05
C ARG A 47 -6.38 -6.37 5.98
N ILE A 48 -5.35 -6.15 5.18
CA ILE A 48 -5.39 -5.32 3.99
C ILE A 48 -5.09 -6.20 2.78
N THR A 49 -5.88 -6.04 1.73
CA THR A 49 -5.60 -6.60 0.40
C THR A 49 -5.79 -5.53 -0.65
N GLY A 50 -5.21 -5.67 -1.84
CA GLY A 50 -5.46 -4.71 -2.90
C GLY A 50 -4.45 -4.76 -4.02
N PHE A 51 -4.39 -3.66 -4.77
CA PHE A 51 -3.48 -3.47 -5.88
C PHE A 51 -2.71 -2.18 -5.72
N GLY A 52 -1.47 -2.17 -6.20
CA GLY A 52 -0.60 -1.00 -6.19
C GLY A 52 0.04 -0.78 -7.55
N ARG A 53 0.50 0.44 -7.79
CA ARG A 53 1.33 0.80 -8.94
C ARG A 53 2.44 1.72 -8.48
N ILE A 54 3.68 1.38 -8.81
CA ILE A 54 4.84 2.25 -8.62
C ILE A 54 5.18 2.82 -9.99
N ALA A 55 5.20 4.14 -10.11
CA ALA A 55 5.59 4.85 -11.33
C ALA A 55 6.83 5.70 -11.07
N TRP A 56 7.83 5.59 -11.94
CA TRP A 56 9.08 6.35 -11.81
C TRP A 56 9.02 7.66 -12.59
N GLY A 57 9.72 8.66 -12.08
CA GLY A 57 10.05 9.86 -12.84
C GLY A 57 11.14 9.59 -13.90
N LYS A 58 11.77 10.67 -14.39
CA LYS A 58 12.83 10.60 -15.42
C LYS A 58 14.02 9.72 -15.03
N ASN A 59 14.40 9.71 -13.76
CA ASN A 59 15.52 8.92 -13.27
C ASN A 59 14.99 7.73 -12.48
N LYS A 60 15.11 6.53 -13.06
CA LYS A 60 14.75 5.26 -12.42
C LYS A 60 16.01 4.46 -12.05
N PRO A 61 15.92 3.49 -11.13
CA PRO A 61 17.06 2.63 -10.81
C PRO A 61 17.59 1.92 -12.06
N PRO A 62 18.91 1.69 -12.19
CA PRO A 62 19.54 1.20 -13.42
C PRO A 62 18.94 -0.10 -13.99
N LYS A 63 18.38 -0.94 -13.13
CA LYS A 63 17.83 -2.26 -13.48
C LYS A 63 16.30 -2.33 -13.47
N VAL A 64 15.62 -1.21 -13.22
CA VAL A 64 14.18 -1.10 -13.40
C VAL A 64 13.91 -0.77 -14.87
N THR A 65 13.48 -1.76 -15.65
CA THR A 65 13.26 -1.60 -17.09
C THR A 65 11.92 -0.98 -17.41
N SER A 66 10.88 -1.27 -16.62
CA SER A 66 9.53 -0.74 -16.82
C SER A 66 9.39 0.69 -16.28
N GLU A 67 8.52 1.49 -16.89
CA GLU A 67 8.17 2.83 -16.39
C GLU A 67 7.29 2.75 -15.15
N PHE A 68 6.49 1.68 -15.06
CA PHE A 68 5.67 1.35 -13.92
C PHE A 68 5.76 -0.14 -13.58
N VAL A 69 5.46 -0.46 -12.33
CA VAL A 69 5.33 -1.83 -11.84
C VAL A 69 4.01 -1.95 -11.11
N ASP A 70 3.16 -2.85 -11.60
CA ASP A 70 1.92 -3.21 -10.94
C ASP A 70 2.21 -4.23 -9.82
N LEU A 71 1.49 -4.09 -8.72
CA LEU A 71 1.68 -4.84 -7.50
C LEU A 71 0.38 -5.46 -7.02
N ILE A 72 0.47 -6.69 -6.53
CA ILE A 72 -0.56 -7.26 -5.65
C ILE A 72 -0.14 -6.94 -4.21
N ILE A 73 -1.04 -6.34 -3.43
CA ILE A 73 -0.77 -5.81 -2.10
C ILE A 73 -1.47 -6.63 -1.03
N HIS A 74 -0.73 -6.93 0.04
CA HIS A 74 -1.25 -7.54 1.26
C HIS A 74 -0.66 -6.85 2.49
N GLY A 75 -1.34 -6.93 3.62
CA GLY A 75 -0.81 -6.34 4.85
C GLY A 75 -1.77 -6.38 6.02
N ASP A 76 -1.45 -5.59 7.01
CA ASP A 76 -2.24 -5.41 8.22
C ASP A 76 -2.35 -3.93 8.60
N PHE A 77 -3.27 -3.66 9.53
CA PHE A 77 -3.35 -2.37 10.19
C PHE A 77 -3.54 -2.53 11.70
N GLY A 78 -2.93 -1.63 12.46
CA GLY A 78 -3.05 -1.62 13.92
C GLY A 78 -4.37 -1.03 14.42
N TYR A 79 -4.94 -0.07 13.69
CA TYR A 79 -6.19 0.59 14.09
C TYR A 79 -6.89 1.19 12.88
N PHE A 80 -8.17 0.85 12.68
CA PHE A 80 -9.02 1.50 11.70
C PHE A 80 -10.12 2.29 12.42
N PRO A 81 -10.14 3.64 12.32
CA PRO A 81 -11.20 4.43 12.93
C PRO A 81 -12.57 4.06 12.36
N PRO A 82 -13.60 3.84 13.21
CA PRO A 82 -14.97 3.67 12.75
C PRO A 82 -15.38 4.86 11.90
N VAL A 83 -16.18 4.65 10.84
CA VAL A 83 -16.59 5.69 9.87
C VAL A 83 -17.07 6.97 10.56
N LYS A 84 -17.85 6.85 11.63
CA LYS A 84 -18.37 7.97 12.43
C LYS A 84 -17.28 8.85 13.08
N LYS A 85 -16.09 8.30 13.30
CA LYS A 85 -14.97 8.95 13.99
C LYS A 85 -13.81 9.33 13.07
N GLN A 86 -13.86 8.93 11.80
CA GLN A 86 -12.82 9.28 10.81
C GLN A 86 -12.70 10.78 10.57
N ARG A 87 -13.74 11.55 10.88
CA ARG A 87 -13.81 13.01 10.67
C ARG A 87 -13.97 13.80 11.97
N ASP A 88 -13.90 13.15 13.14
CA ASP A 88 -14.10 13.79 14.44
C ASP A 88 -12.78 14.40 14.93
N PRO A 89 -12.64 15.74 14.98
CA PRO A 89 -11.42 16.40 15.44
C PRO A 89 -11.18 16.29 16.94
N ASN A 90 -12.20 15.92 17.73
CA ASN A 90 -12.12 15.78 19.19
C ASN A 90 -11.85 14.33 19.63
N PHE A 91 -11.72 13.40 18.69
CA PHE A 91 -11.38 12.03 19.01
C PHE A 91 -9.97 11.96 19.62
N PRO A 92 -9.75 11.26 20.76
CA PRO A 92 -8.40 11.10 21.31
C PRO A 92 -7.44 10.64 20.23
N VAL A 93 -6.27 11.26 20.15
CA VAL A 93 -5.30 11.03 19.08
C VAL A 93 -5.01 9.54 18.99
N LYS A 94 -5.54 8.91 17.94
CA LYS A 94 -5.14 7.57 17.52
C LYS A 94 -4.48 7.71 16.15
N THR A 95 -3.53 6.85 15.89
CA THR A 95 -2.86 6.77 14.60
C THR A 95 -3.28 5.45 13.95
N GLN A 96 -3.70 5.54 12.69
CA GLN A 96 -3.80 4.35 11.84
C GLN A 96 -2.39 4.00 11.39
N GLN A 97 -1.91 2.83 11.79
CA GLN A 97 -0.66 2.24 11.32
C GLN A 97 -0.99 1.21 10.25
N ILE A 98 -0.32 1.28 9.11
CA ILE A 98 -0.52 0.42 7.94
C ILE A 98 0.83 -0.20 7.61
N ASN A 99 0.92 -1.53 7.57
CA ASN A 99 2.11 -2.24 7.08
C ASN A 99 1.72 -3.09 5.88
N LEU A 100 2.35 -2.84 4.74
CA LEU A 100 2.06 -3.52 3.48
C LEU A 100 3.30 -4.24 2.95
N VAL A 101 3.03 -5.36 2.31
CA VAL A 101 3.94 -6.07 1.43
C VAL A 101 3.33 -6.13 0.03
N GLY A 102 4.16 -5.96 -0.99
CA GLY A 102 3.75 -6.01 -2.39
C GLY A 102 4.57 -7.01 -3.19
N TYR A 103 3.88 -7.71 -4.08
CA TYR A 103 4.42 -8.69 -5.00
C TYR A 103 4.29 -8.18 -6.43
N PRO A 104 5.20 -8.53 -7.35
CA PRO A 104 5.05 -8.17 -8.75
C PRO A 104 3.75 -8.78 -9.28
N ASP A 105 2.94 -8.00 -9.98
CA ASP A 105 1.86 -8.58 -10.76
C ASP A 105 2.47 -9.41 -11.89
N LEU A 106 2.09 -10.68 -11.94
CA LEU A 106 2.64 -11.64 -12.87
C LEU A 106 1.52 -12.10 -13.79
N HIS A 107 1.63 -11.70 -15.06
CA HIS A 107 0.83 -12.25 -16.15
C HIS A 107 1.32 -13.67 -16.48
N TRP A 108 1.09 -14.61 -15.58
CA TRP A 108 1.40 -16.03 -15.75
C TRP A 108 0.24 -16.74 -16.44
N ASN A 109 0.51 -17.41 -17.57
CA ASN A 109 -0.49 -18.26 -18.20
C ASN A 109 -0.64 -19.57 -17.39
N PRO A 110 -1.84 -19.92 -16.90
CA PRO A 110 -2.06 -21.15 -16.14
C PRO A 110 -1.67 -22.43 -16.88
N HIS A 111 -1.67 -22.41 -18.21
CA HIS A 111 -1.29 -23.56 -19.04
C HIS A 111 0.22 -23.81 -19.10
N TRP A 112 1.05 -22.92 -18.54
CA TRP A 112 2.50 -23.09 -18.47
C TRP A 112 2.95 -23.94 -17.26
N GLY A 113 2.01 -24.45 -16.46
CA GLY A 113 2.28 -25.33 -15.33
C GLY A 113 2.29 -24.60 -13.98
N ILE A 114 3.09 -25.11 -13.04
CA ILE A 114 3.20 -24.54 -11.69
C ILE A 114 3.71 -23.10 -11.81
N GLY A 115 2.94 -22.17 -11.27
CA GLY A 115 3.27 -20.74 -11.29
C GLY A 115 4.55 -20.42 -10.51
N PRO A 116 5.27 -19.35 -10.89
CA PRO A 116 6.46 -18.93 -10.18
C PRO A 116 6.11 -18.50 -8.75
N GLN A 117 7.02 -18.77 -7.81
CA GLN A 117 6.92 -18.21 -6.47
C GLN A 117 7.11 -16.69 -6.55
N LEU A 118 6.14 -15.93 -6.05
CA LEU A 118 6.20 -14.46 -6.06
C LEU A 118 7.15 -13.95 -4.97
N PRO A 119 8.25 -13.26 -5.32
CA PRO A 119 9.07 -12.58 -4.33
C PRO A 119 8.36 -11.32 -3.81
N ILE A 120 8.51 -11.01 -2.52
CA ILE A 120 8.07 -9.72 -1.97
C ILE A 120 9.05 -8.65 -2.46
N ILE A 121 8.58 -7.68 -3.23
CA ILE A 121 9.43 -6.64 -3.85
C ILE A 121 9.12 -5.24 -3.32
N PHE A 122 8.12 -5.11 -2.45
CA PHE A 122 7.69 -3.83 -1.90
C PHE A 122 7.34 -3.99 -0.43
N HIS A 123 7.80 -3.06 0.39
CA HIS A 123 7.41 -2.92 1.79
C HIS A 123 7.04 -1.48 2.06
N LEU A 124 5.90 -1.23 2.71
CA LEU A 124 5.49 0.10 3.11
C LEU A 124 5.01 0.10 4.54
N ASN A 125 5.50 1.08 5.30
CA ASN A 125 4.99 1.41 6.63
C ASN A 125 4.43 2.82 6.58
N ALA A 126 3.16 2.99 6.91
CA ALA A 126 2.51 4.29 6.92
C ALA A 126 1.79 4.55 8.24
N VAL A 127 1.74 5.82 8.61
CA VAL A 127 1.11 6.34 9.83
C VAL A 127 0.22 7.52 9.45
N ILE A 128 -1.08 7.37 9.67
CA ILE A 128 -2.09 8.40 9.38
C ILE A 128 -2.73 8.82 10.71
N PRO A 129 -2.59 10.09 11.13
CA PRO A 129 -3.35 10.61 12.26
C PRO A 129 -4.86 10.53 12.00
N VAL A 130 -5.65 10.10 12.99
CA VAL A 130 -7.12 10.10 12.86
C VAL A 130 -7.63 11.52 12.60
N GLY A 131 -8.62 11.64 11.71
CA GLY A 131 -9.13 12.94 11.27
C GLY A 131 -8.36 13.53 10.09
N SER A 132 -7.17 13.00 9.79
CA SER A 132 -6.35 13.45 8.67
C SER A 132 -6.65 12.68 7.39
N GLN A 133 -6.56 13.39 6.25
CA GLN A 133 -6.53 12.77 4.93
C GLN A 133 -5.11 12.50 4.46
N SER A 134 -4.11 12.87 5.25
CA SER A 134 -2.69 12.65 4.95
C SER A 134 -1.93 12.13 6.16
N GLY A 135 -0.79 11.52 5.90
CA GLY A 135 0.11 10.99 6.91
C GLY A 135 1.53 10.85 6.38
N TYR A 136 2.33 10.10 7.11
CA TYR A 136 3.72 9.84 6.79
C TYR A 136 3.90 8.38 6.39
N ALA A 137 4.81 8.12 5.47
CA ALA A 137 5.14 6.78 5.03
C ALA A 137 6.65 6.64 4.80
N ALA A 138 7.14 5.43 4.98
CA ALA A 138 8.42 4.98 4.47
C ALA A 138 8.18 3.70 3.69
N TYR A 139 8.80 3.58 2.53
CA TYR A 139 8.68 2.39 1.71
C TYR A 139 9.98 2.02 1.05
N ASN A 140 10.15 0.73 0.85
CA ASN A 140 11.24 0.16 0.11
C ASN A 140 10.66 -0.61 -1.08
N TYR A 141 11.32 -0.49 -2.21
CA TYR A 141 11.02 -1.25 -3.40
C TYR A 141 12.31 -1.81 -3.98
N GLY A 142 12.31 -3.06 -4.40
CA GLY A 142 13.44 -3.64 -5.09
C GLY A 142 13.25 -5.12 -5.34
N VAL A 143 14.01 -5.65 -6.29
CA VAL A 143 14.03 -7.09 -6.59
C VAL A 143 14.83 -7.78 -5.49
N PRO A 144 14.28 -8.77 -4.76
CA PRO A 144 14.96 -9.37 -3.60
C PRO A 144 16.32 -9.99 -3.88
N SER A 145 16.58 -10.37 -5.12
CA SER A 145 17.88 -10.92 -5.55
C SER A 145 18.89 -9.84 -5.95
N ASP A 146 18.51 -8.57 -5.99
CA ASP A 146 19.35 -7.49 -6.53
C ASP A 146 19.36 -6.23 -5.66
N PRO A 147 20.38 -6.07 -4.80
CA PRO A 147 20.48 -4.91 -3.93
C PRO A 147 20.68 -3.59 -4.67
N GLU A 148 21.17 -3.61 -5.92
CA GLU A 148 21.31 -2.39 -6.73
C GLU A 148 19.97 -1.87 -7.27
N SER A 149 18.93 -2.71 -7.20
CA SER A 149 17.55 -2.34 -7.55
C SER A 149 16.75 -1.82 -6.35
N ASN A 150 17.33 -1.85 -5.14
CA ASN A 150 16.67 -1.39 -3.94
C ASN A 150 16.62 0.13 -3.88
N VAL A 151 15.41 0.66 -3.80
CA VAL A 151 15.13 2.04 -3.49
C VAL A 151 14.42 2.10 -2.17
N SER A 152 14.98 2.88 -1.26
CA SER A 152 14.37 3.20 0.02
C SER A 152 13.95 4.66 0.02
N VAL A 153 12.71 4.91 0.42
CA VAL A 153 12.16 6.26 0.54
C VAL A 153 11.65 6.47 1.95
N THR A 154 12.16 7.50 2.61
CA THR A 154 11.75 7.93 3.95
C THR A 154 11.05 9.27 3.89
N ASP A 155 10.27 9.59 4.92
CA ASP A 155 9.53 10.86 5.03
C ASP A 155 8.60 11.14 3.85
N ALA A 156 8.14 10.09 3.17
CA ALA A 156 7.14 10.22 2.13
C ALA A 156 5.80 10.64 2.73
N THR A 157 5.01 11.38 1.96
CA THR A 157 3.66 11.74 2.35
C THR A 157 2.69 10.74 1.75
N ILE A 158 1.84 10.13 2.57
CA ILE A 158 0.69 9.36 2.11
C ILE A 158 -0.55 10.24 2.16
N ARG A 159 -1.39 10.17 1.14
CA ARG A 159 -2.63 10.95 1.02
C ARG A 159 -3.78 10.05 0.56
N HIS A 160 -4.89 10.11 1.29
CA HIS A 160 -6.14 9.50 0.88
C HIS A 160 -6.76 10.29 -0.29
N LEU A 161 -7.07 9.59 -1.37
CA LEU A 161 -7.74 10.13 -2.55
C LEU A 161 -9.24 9.86 -2.41
N LEU A 162 -10.02 10.92 -2.23
CA LEU A 162 -11.49 10.83 -2.19
C LEU A 162 -12.02 10.55 -3.60
N PHE A 163 -12.94 9.60 -3.72
CA PHE A 163 -13.90 9.57 -4.82
C PHE A 163 -15.19 10.28 -4.38
#